data_AF-A0AA89ADA0-F1
#
_entry.id   AF-A0AA89ADA0-F1
#
_cell.length_a   1.000
_cell.length_b   1.000
_cell.length_c   1.000
_cell.angle_alpha   90.00
_cell.angle_beta   90.00
_cell.angle_gamma   90.00
#
_symmetry.space_group_name_H-M   'P 1'
#
loop_
_entity.id
_entity.type
_entity.pdbx_description
1 polymer ?
#
loop_
_entity_poly.entity_id
_entity_poly.type
_entity_poly.pdbx_seq_one_letter_code
_entity_poly.pdbx_strand_id
1 'polypeptide(L)'
;MVRNERIAKNCPWSASSNKRIFECHETPDMTIQSYLERIFRYTRAGPSVYVVAYVYIDRFCGFHPEFRISARNVHRLLITTIMVASKYVEDMNYRNSYFARVGGFTTKEMNKLELEFLFMMGFKLHVNVSVFESYCCHLEREVGIGGGYHIERTLRCAEEITSKQTEERRFNQMTRLTL
;
A
#
# COMPACT_ATOMS: atom_id res chain seq x y z
N MET A 1 15.41 16.72 -22.08
CA MET A 1 15.22 15.35 -21.56
C MET A 1 16.56 14.57 -21.54
N VAL A 2 17.62 15.04 -20.85
CA VAL A 2 18.97 14.40 -20.95
C VAL A 2 19.68 14.28 -19.58
N ARG A 3 18.97 14.41 -18.45
CA ARG A 3 19.62 14.43 -17.12
C ARG A 3 19.55 13.12 -16.33
N ASN A 4 18.74 12.15 -16.77
CA ASN A 4 18.56 10.88 -16.07
C ASN A 4 19.38 9.71 -16.64
N GLU A 5 19.97 9.86 -17.83
CA GLU A 5 20.65 8.74 -18.50
C GLU A 5 22.06 8.45 -17.97
N ARG A 6 22.68 9.39 -17.24
CA ARG A 6 24.04 9.20 -16.70
C ARG A 6 24.08 8.41 -15.40
N ILE A 7 22.96 8.26 -14.69
CA ILE A 7 22.90 7.46 -13.45
C ILE A 7 22.75 5.97 -13.77
N ALA A 8 22.11 5.62 -14.89
CA ALA A 8 21.82 4.23 -15.22
C ALA A 8 23.05 3.36 -15.55
N LYS A 9 24.17 3.96 -15.98
CA LYS A 9 25.32 3.20 -16.53
C LYS A 9 26.34 2.72 -15.49
N ASN A 10 26.28 3.21 -14.24
CA ASN A 10 27.25 2.87 -13.19
C ASN A 10 26.61 2.46 -11.84
N CYS A 11 25.30 2.20 -11.79
CA CYS A 11 24.67 1.70 -10.57
C CYS A 11 25.05 0.21 -10.37
N PRO A 12 25.76 -0.15 -9.27
CA PRO A 12 26.02 -1.55 -8.93
C PRO A 12 24.74 -2.27 -8.47
N TRP A 13 23.62 -1.56 -8.38
CA TRP A 13 22.27 -2.12 -8.23
C TRP A 13 21.78 -2.72 -9.55
N SER A 14 22.54 -3.67 -10.10
CA SER A 14 21.90 -4.76 -10.82
C SER A 14 20.95 -5.40 -9.82
N ALA A 15 19.65 -5.21 -10.01
CA ALA A 15 18.59 -5.74 -9.18
C ALA A 15 18.59 -7.27 -9.28
N SER A 16 19.55 -7.91 -8.60
CA SER A 16 19.46 -9.30 -8.25
C SER A 16 18.34 -9.39 -7.22
N SER A 17 17.11 -9.53 -7.74
CA SER A 17 15.86 -9.59 -6.99
C SER A 17 15.93 -10.83 -6.11
N ASN A 18 16.51 -10.66 -4.93
CA ASN A 18 16.69 -11.74 -3.99
C ASN A 18 15.36 -11.97 -3.29
N LYS A 19 14.54 -12.85 -3.88
CA LYS A 19 13.19 -13.24 -3.41
C LYS A 19 13.17 -13.70 -1.94
N ARG A 20 14.34 -14.08 -1.42
CA ARG A 20 14.55 -14.45 -0.01
C ARG A 20 14.63 -13.25 0.94
N ILE A 21 14.54 -12.01 0.45
CA ILE A 21 14.62 -10.82 1.31
C ILE A 21 13.52 -10.78 2.37
N PHE A 22 12.34 -11.31 2.03
CA PHE A 22 11.23 -11.44 2.95
C PHE A 22 11.32 -12.68 3.83
N GLU A 23 12.20 -13.64 3.54
CA GLU A 23 12.35 -14.84 4.37
C GLU A 23 13.01 -14.49 5.71
N CYS A 24 12.36 -14.86 6.80
CA CYS A 24 12.95 -14.83 8.11
C CYS A 24 13.69 -16.14 8.40
N HIS A 25 14.83 -16.05 9.08
CA HIS A 25 15.58 -17.23 9.54
C HIS A 25 14.82 -17.98 10.64
N GLU A 26 14.09 -17.25 11.48
CA GLU A 26 13.24 -17.76 12.55
C GLU A 26 11.83 -17.19 12.39
N THR A 27 10.81 -18.04 12.43
CA THR A 27 9.41 -17.59 12.38
C THR A 27 9.09 -16.85 13.67
N PRO A 28 8.56 -15.61 13.62
CA PRO A 28 8.14 -14.91 14.83
C PRO A 28 7.14 -15.76 15.62
N ASP A 29 7.30 -15.81 16.94
CA ASP A 29 6.34 -16.44 17.86
C ASP A 29 5.12 -15.53 18.07
N MET A 30 4.45 -15.23 16.96
CA MET A 30 3.30 -14.34 16.91
C MET A 30 2.44 -14.69 15.70
N THR A 31 1.14 -14.89 15.95
CA THR A 31 0.18 -15.14 14.88
C THR A 31 0.06 -13.92 13.95
N ILE A 32 -0.38 -14.16 12.71
CA ILE A 32 -0.59 -13.09 11.74
C ILE A 32 -1.66 -12.10 12.22
N GLN A 33 -2.71 -12.61 12.85
CA GLN A 33 -3.76 -11.78 13.43
C GLN A 33 -3.20 -10.85 14.51
N SER A 34 -2.48 -11.39 15.50
CA SER A 34 -1.89 -10.57 16.57
C SER A 34 -0.88 -9.56 16.02
N TYR A 35 -0.17 -9.91 14.96
CA TYR A 35 0.76 -9.00 14.28
C TYR A 35 0.03 -7.84 13.58
N LEU A 36 -1.05 -8.14 12.85
CA LEU A 36 -1.88 -7.12 12.21
C LEU A 36 -2.55 -6.20 13.24
N GLU A 37 -3.10 -6.76 14.32
CA GLU A 37 -3.68 -5.99 15.43
C GLU A 37 -2.65 -5.06 16.07
N ARG A 38 -1.41 -5.54 16.24
CA ARG A 38 -0.29 -4.72 16.73
C ARG A 38 0.01 -3.57 15.76
N ILE A 39 0.12 -3.84 14.46
CA ILE A 39 0.36 -2.79 13.45
C ILE A 39 -0.76 -1.76 13.52
N PHE A 40 -2.02 -2.20 13.45
CA PHE A 40 -3.20 -1.33 13.50
C PHE A 40 -3.23 -0.44 14.74
N ARG A 41 -2.99 -1.03 15.91
CA ARG A 41 -2.99 -0.30 17.19
C ARG A 41 -1.97 0.82 17.24
N TYR A 42 -0.77 0.59 16.71
CA TYR A 42 0.34 1.55 16.83
C TYR A 42 0.44 2.51 15.66
N THR A 43 0.18 2.09 14.42
CA THR A 43 0.24 2.97 13.26
C THR A 43 -1.01 3.83 13.11
N ARG A 44 -2.18 3.34 13.57
CA ARG A 44 -3.48 3.99 13.35
C ARG A 44 -3.73 4.36 11.88
N ALA A 45 -3.16 3.59 10.95
CA ALA A 45 -3.36 3.80 9.52
C ALA A 45 -4.86 3.67 9.18
N GLY A 46 -5.33 4.47 8.22
CA GLY A 46 -6.72 4.44 7.79
C GLY A 46 -7.12 3.11 7.13
N PRO A 47 -8.41 2.72 7.12
CA PRO A 47 -8.88 1.48 6.47
C PRO A 47 -8.45 1.36 5.01
N SER A 48 -8.40 2.47 4.28
CA SER A 48 -7.95 2.54 2.88
C SER A 48 -6.52 2.03 2.68
N VAL A 49 -5.63 2.24 3.66
CA VAL A 49 -4.25 1.75 3.62
C VAL A 49 -4.20 0.22 3.56
N TYR A 50 -5.06 -0.45 4.32
CA TYR A 50 -5.10 -1.92 4.36
C TYR A 50 -5.66 -2.50 3.06
N VAL A 51 -6.67 -1.85 2.47
CA VAL A 51 -7.18 -2.23 1.15
C VAL A 51 -6.08 -2.10 0.09
N VAL A 52 -5.36 -0.97 0.09
CA VAL A 52 -4.25 -0.75 -0.86
C VAL A 52 -3.09 -1.72 -0.62
N ALA A 53 -2.76 -2.01 0.65
CA ALA A 53 -1.75 -3.01 0.99
C ALA A 53 -2.15 -4.41 0.47
N TYR A 54 -3.44 -4.76 0.54
CA TYR A 54 -3.94 -6.01 -0.02
C TYR A 54 -3.83 -6.05 -1.56
N VAL A 55 -4.17 -4.96 -2.25
CA VAL A 55 -3.93 -4.81 -3.71
C VAL A 55 -2.44 -5.00 -4.03
N TYR A 56 -1.54 -4.47 -3.20
CA TYR A 56 -0.10 -4.61 -3.39
C TYR A 56 0.38 -6.05 -3.24
N ILE A 57 -0.14 -6.80 -2.25
CA ILE A 57 0.20 -8.21 -2.06
C ILE A 57 -0.26 -9.03 -3.27
N ASP A 58 -1.49 -8.80 -3.75
CA ASP A 58 -2.04 -9.52 -4.90
C ASP A 58 -1.24 -9.26 -6.18
N ARG A 59 -0.95 -7.98 -6.48
CA ARG A 59 -0.06 -7.59 -7.61
C ARG A 59 1.34 -8.18 -7.46
N PHE A 60 1.90 -8.17 -6.26
CA PHE A 60 3.23 -8.72 -6.01
C PHE A 60 3.27 -10.22 -6.33
N CYS A 61 2.26 -10.99 -5.91
CA CYS A 61 2.15 -12.41 -6.25
C CYS A 61 1.95 -12.62 -7.77
N GLY A 62 1.20 -11.73 -8.45
CA GLY A 62 1.04 -11.76 -9.90
C GLY A 62 2.33 -11.44 -10.68
N PHE A 63 3.17 -10.54 -10.17
CA PHE A 63 4.46 -10.20 -10.77
C PHE A 63 5.55 -11.25 -10.52
N HIS A 64 5.43 -12.01 -9.42
CA HIS A 64 6.41 -13.01 -8.98
C HIS A 64 5.73 -14.36 -8.70
N PRO A 65 5.30 -15.13 -9.73
CA PRO A 65 4.54 -16.37 -9.57
C PRO A 65 5.24 -17.48 -8.76
N GLU A 66 6.57 -17.45 -8.71
CA GLU A 66 7.39 -18.36 -7.90
C GLU A 66 7.43 -17.99 -6.41
N PHE A 67 7.04 -16.77 -6.04
CA PHE A 67 7.00 -16.34 -4.65
C PHE A 67 5.79 -16.98 -3.96
N ARG A 68 6.05 -17.81 -2.94
CA ARG A 68 5.00 -18.42 -2.13
C ARG A 68 4.94 -17.77 -0.75
N ILE A 69 3.77 -17.24 -0.40
CA ILE A 69 3.53 -16.75 0.96
C ILE A 69 3.62 -17.93 1.94
N SER A 70 4.39 -17.77 2.99
CA SER A 70 4.62 -18.77 4.03
C SER A 70 4.75 -18.11 5.39
N ALA A 71 4.65 -18.89 6.47
CA ALA A 71 4.84 -18.40 7.84
C ALA A 71 6.22 -17.73 8.06
N ARG A 72 7.21 -18.01 7.21
CA ARG A 72 8.56 -17.44 7.29
C ARG A 72 8.67 -16.05 6.67
N ASN A 73 7.77 -15.69 5.74
CA ASN A 73 7.89 -14.45 4.98
C ASN A 73 6.74 -13.45 5.17
N VAL A 74 5.59 -13.94 5.61
CA VAL A 74 4.37 -13.16 5.69
C VAL A 74 4.49 -11.94 6.61
N HIS A 75 5.14 -12.03 7.78
CA HIS A 75 5.30 -10.87 8.67
C HIS A 75 6.10 -9.74 8.03
N ARG A 76 7.23 -10.08 7.39
CA ARG A 76 8.08 -9.11 6.67
C ARG A 76 7.34 -8.52 5.48
N LEU A 77 6.58 -9.32 4.75
CA LEU A 77 5.77 -8.84 3.62
C LEU A 77 4.67 -7.89 4.09
N LEU A 78 3.93 -8.24 5.15
CA LEU A 78 2.82 -7.45 5.68
C LEU A 78 3.25 -6.07 6.17
N ILE A 79 4.26 -5.98 7.04
CA ILE A 79 4.71 -4.67 7.53
C ILE A 79 5.21 -3.78 6.38
N THR A 80 5.87 -4.38 5.39
CA THR A 80 6.45 -3.64 4.26
C THR A 80 5.36 -3.11 3.35
N THR A 81 4.39 -3.95 2.99
CA THR A 81 3.26 -3.56 2.13
C THR A 81 2.37 -2.51 2.81
N ILE A 82 2.06 -2.66 4.09
CA ILE A 82 1.28 -1.68 4.86
C ILE A 82 2.04 -0.36 4.99
N MET A 83 3.34 -0.39 5.27
CA MET A 83 4.16 0.82 5.36
C MET A 83 4.20 1.57 4.02
N VAL A 84 4.46 0.87 2.91
CA VAL A 84 4.51 1.46 1.58
C VAL A 84 3.14 2.01 1.18
N ALA A 85 2.05 1.31 1.52
CA ALA A 85 0.69 1.80 1.29
C ALA A 85 0.39 3.06 2.11
N SER A 86 0.72 3.10 3.40
CA SER A 86 0.51 4.28 4.27
C SER A 86 1.24 5.50 3.70
N LYS A 87 2.50 5.34 3.31
CA LYS A 87 3.28 6.42 2.67
C LYS A 87 2.72 6.90 1.34
N TYR A 88 2.01 6.04 0.61
CA TYR A 88 1.46 6.37 -0.70
C TYR A 88 0.06 7.02 -0.60
N VAL A 89 -0.75 6.56 0.35
CA VAL A 89 -2.17 6.92 0.48
C VAL A 89 -2.39 8.09 1.45
N GLU A 90 -1.59 8.20 2.51
CA GLU A 90 -1.80 9.18 3.57
C GLU A 90 -0.86 10.38 3.42
N ASP A 91 -1.42 11.60 3.51
CA ASP A 91 -0.65 12.84 3.50
C ASP A 91 0.34 12.92 4.68
N MET A 92 -0.07 12.39 5.83
CA MET A 92 0.72 12.35 7.06
C MET A 92 1.04 10.88 7.40
N ASN A 93 2.30 10.49 7.24
CA ASN A 93 2.76 9.12 7.50
C ASN A 93 4.00 9.08 8.41
N TYR A 94 4.25 7.92 8.99
CA TYR A 94 5.40 7.70 9.86
C TYR A 94 6.68 7.35 9.08
N ARG A 95 7.83 7.70 9.67
CA ARG A 95 9.16 7.30 9.16
C ARG A 95 9.36 5.79 9.28
N ASN A 96 10.27 5.22 8.46
CA ASN A 96 10.63 3.80 8.52
C ASN A 96 11.10 3.34 9.90
N SER A 97 11.80 4.19 10.64
CA SER A 97 12.25 3.85 12.00
C SER A 97 11.09 3.53 12.94
N TYR A 98 9.94 4.17 12.74
CA TYR A 98 8.73 3.90 13.52
C TYR A 98 8.11 2.56 13.11
N PHE A 99 7.92 2.32 11.81
CA PHE A 99 7.43 1.03 11.30
C PHE A 99 8.37 -0.13 11.67
N ALA A 100 9.68 0.10 11.67
CA ALA A 100 10.66 -0.88 12.15
C ALA A 100 10.42 -1.23 13.63
N ARG A 101 10.24 -0.22 14.49
CA ARG A 101 9.93 -0.44 15.92
C ARG A 101 8.60 -1.18 16.12
N VAL A 102 7.57 -0.80 15.38
CA VAL A 102 6.26 -1.48 15.42
C VAL A 102 6.39 -2.92 14.94
N GLY A 103 7.11 -3.17 13.85
CA GLY A 103 7.27 -4.49 13.25
C GLY A 103 8.27 -5.41 13.95
N GLY A 104 9.11 -4.88 14.86
CA GLY A 104 10.17 -5.64 15.54
C GLY A 104 11.47 -5.77 14.73
N PHE A 105 11.74 -4.84 13.84
CA PHE A 105 12.93 -4.82 12.98
C PHE A 105 13.88 -3.67 13.34
N THR A 106 15.12 -3.79 12.89
CA THR A 106 16.00 -2.63 12.84
C THR A 106 15.57 -1.68 11.72
N THR A 107 15.83 -0.38 11.89
CA THR A 107 15.56 0.62 10.82
C THR A 107 16.26 0.25 9.51
N LYS A 108 17.47 -0.31 9.59
CA LYS A 108 18.25 -0.74 8.42
C LYS A 108 17.54 -1.86 7.66
N GLU A 109 16.99 -2.86 8.36
CA GLU A 109 16.20 -3.91 7.73
C GLU A 109 14.94 -3.35 7.09
N MET A 110 14.20 -2.48 7.78
CA MET A 110 12.97 -1.89 7.24
C MET A 110 13.24 -1.08 5.97
N ASN A 111 14.33 -0.30 5.95
CA ASN A 111 14.75 0.44 4.76
C ASN A 111 15.09 -0.49 3.59
N LYS A 112 15.76 -1.62 3.87
CA LYS A 112 16.09 -2.60 2.84
C LYS A 112 14.84 -3.28 2.29
N LEU A 113 13.92 -3.68 3.16
CA LEU A 113 12.65 -4.29 2.77
C LEU A 113 11.82 -3.34 1.89
N GLU A 114 11.72 -2.06 2.26
CA GLU A 114 11.05 -1.05 1.44
C GLU A 114 11.65 -0.97 0.03
N LEU A 115 12.96 -0.79 -0.04
CA LEU A 115 13.64 -0.58 -1.31
C LEU A 115 13.46 -1.77 -2.25
N GLU A 116 13.68 -2.98 -1.73
CA GLU A 116 13.52 -4.23 -2.49
C GLU A 116 12.07 -4.42 -2.93
N PHE A 117 11.10 -4.15 -2.05
CA PHE A 117 9.68 -4.21 -2.40
C PHE A 117 9.34 -3.27 -3.57
N LEU A 118 9.82 -2.02 -3.52
CA LEU A 118 9.57 -1.03 -4.58
C LEU A 118 10.16 -1.45 -5.93
N PHE A 119 11.38 -2.00 -5.93
CA PHE A 119 12.00 -2.54 -7.14
C PHE A 119 11.26 -3.76 -7.67
N MET A 120 10.87 -4.70 -6.79
CA MET A 120 10.09 -5.87 -7.18
C MET A 120 8.71 -5.50 -7.73
N MET A 121 8.12 -4.41 -7.26
CA MET A 121 6.87 -3.85 -7.80
C MET A 121 7.06 -3.02 -9.09
N GLY A 122 8.31 -2.78 -9.50
CA GLY A 122 8.62 -1.86 -10.61
C GLY A 122 8.03 -0.47 -10.40
N PHE A 123 7.91 -0.04 -9.14
CA PHE A 123 7.27 1.22 -8.72
C PHE A 123 5.79 1.38 -9.19
N LYS A 124 5.09 0.29 -9.55
CA LYS A 124 3.68 0.30 -9.97
C LYS A 124 2.71 0.34 -8.79
N LEU A 125 2.76 1.43 -8.02
CA LEU A 125 1.98 1.63 -6.79
C LEU A 125 0.59 2.25 -7.02
N HIS A 126 0.36 2.88 -8.17
CA HIS A 126 -0.92 3.55 -8.42
C HIS A 126 -2.10 2.56 -8.39
N VAL A 127 -3.10 2.86 -7.55
CA VAL A 127 -4.38 2.15 -7.48
C VAL A 127 -5.46 3.15 -7.87
N ASN A 128 -6.15 2.90 -8.98
CA ASN A 128 -7.26 3.75 -9.39
C ASN A 128 -8.50 3.45 -8.54
N VAL A 129 -9.48 4.35 -8.59
CA VAL A 129 -10.71 4.24 -7.79
C VAL A 129 -11.47 2.95 -8.10
N SER A 130 -11.62 2.58 -9.37
CA SER A 130 -12.38 1.38 -9.75
C SER A 130 -11.76 0.08 -9.22
N VAL A 131 -10.42 -0.03 -9.23
CA VAL A 131 -9.71 -1.15 -8.61
C VAL A 131 -9.90 -1.11 -7.10
N PHE A 132 -9.71 0.04 -6.45
CA PHE A 132 -9.90 0.16 -5.00
C PHE A 132 -11.31 -0.29 -4.58
N GLU A 133 -12.35 0.19 -5.26
CA GLU A 133 -13.74 -0.17 -5.00
C GLU A 133 -14.00 -1.67 -5.22
N SER A 134 -13.44 -2.25 -6.28
CA SER A 134 -13.55 -3.70 -6.53
C SER A 134 -12.97 -4.52 -5.38
N TYR A 135 -11.85 -4.11 -4.80
CA TYR A 135 -11.23 -4.82 -3.67
C TYR A 135 -12.00 -4.57 -2.37
N CYS A 136 -12.56 -3.38 -2.14
CA CYS A 136 -13.49 -3.15 -1.03
C CYS A 136 -14.69 -4.09 -1.10
N CYS A 137 -15.37 -4.15 -2.25
CA CYS A 137 -16.52 -5.03 -2.47
C CYS A 137 -16.15 -6.51 -2.27
N HIS A 138 -14.98 -6.93 -2.74
CA HIS A 138 -14.48 -8.28 -2.54
C HIS A 138 -14.29 -8.59 -1.04
N LEU A 139 -13.56 -7.73 -0.32
CA LEU A 139 -13.30 -7.94 1.11
C LEU A 139 -14.59 -7.88 1.96
N GLU A 140 -15.50 -6.96 1.68
CA GLU A 140 -16.81 -6.88 2.34
C GLU A 140 -17.60 -8.19 2.19
N ARG A 141 -17.55 -8.83 1.01
CA ARG A 141 -18.17 -10.12 0.76
C ARG A 141 -17.51 -11.24 1.57
N GLU A 142 -16.19 -11.33 1.55
CA GLU A 142 -15.45 -12.38 2.27
C GLU A 142 -15.67 -12.28 3.79
N VAL A 143 -15.74 -11.06 4.31
CA VAL A 143 -15.94 -10.79 5.74
C VAL A 143 -17.41 -10.96 6.17
N GLY A 144 -18.36 -10.83 5.25
CA GLY A 144 -19.78 -11.10 5.49
C GLY A 144 -20.08 -12.55 5.90
N ILE A 145 -19.19 -13.49 5.61
CA ILE A 145 -19.31 -14.91 6.00
C ILE A 145 -18.90 -15.14 7.48
N GLY A 146 -18.17 -14.19 8.09
CA GLY A 146 -17.60 -14.32 9.44
C GLY A 146 -18.13 -13.33 10.49
N GLY A 147 -19.13 -12.52 10.20
CA GLY A 147 -19.73 -11.58 11.17
C GLY A 147 -19.54 -10.08 10.90
N GLY A 148 -19.41 -9.67 9.63
CA GLY A 148 -19.79 -8.33 9.15
C GLY A 148 -18.95 -7.14 9.64
N TYR A 149 -17.93 -6.76 8.89
CA TYR A 149 -17.26 -5.45 9.02
C TYR A 149 -17.55 -4.63 7.75
N HIS A 150 -18.00 -3.38 7.92
CA HIS A 150 -18.13 -2.42 6.81
C HIS A 150 -16.80 -1.68 6.62
N ILE A 151 -16.23 -1.72 5.42
CA ILE A 151 -15.01 -0.97 5.11
C ILE A 151 -15.42 0.48 4.82
N GLU A 152 -15.02 1.41 5.68
CA GLU A 152 -15.32 2.82 5.50
C GLU A 152 -14.64 3.36 4.22
N ARG A 153 -15.44 3.78 3.25
CA ARG A 153 -14.99 4.29 1.93
C ARG A 153 -14.63 5.78 2.02
N THR A 154 -13.49 6.09 2.63
CA THR A 154 -13.03 7.48 2.83
C THR A 154 -12.69 8.23 1.53
N LEU A 155 -12.61 7.54 0.38
CA LEU A 155 -12.32 8.17 -0.93
C LEU A 155 -13.46 9.06 -1.49
N ARG A 156 -14.66 9.08 -0.88
CA ARG A 156 -15.78 9.89 -1.38
C ARG A 156 -15.55 11.40 -1.35
N CYS A 157 -14.64 11.91 -0.52
CA CYS A 157 -14.37 13.35 -0.47
C CYS A 157 -13.79 13.90 -1.79
N ALA A 158 -13.04 13.10 -2.55
CA ALA A 158 -12.44 13.57 -3.80
C ALA A 158 -13.46 13.69 -4.95
N GLU A 159 -14.41 12.77 -5.02
CA GLU A 159 -15.47 12.79 -6.04
C GLU A 159 -16.51 13.87 -5.77
N GLU A 160 -16.85 14.12 -4.50
CA GLU A 160 -17.77 15.21 -4.11
C GLU A 160 -17.18 16.60 -4.37
N ILE A 161 -15.86 16.78 -4.25
CA ILE A 161 -15.21 18.05 -4.61
C ILE A 161 -15.23 18.26 -6.13
N THR A 162 -15.04 17.20 -6.91
CA THR A 162 -15.01 17.28 -8.38
C THR A 162 -16.40 17.49 -8.98
N SER A 163 -17.43 16.85 -8.42
CA SER A 163 -18.83 17.06 -8.82
C SER A 163 -19.31 18.47 -8.46
N LYS A 164 -19.04 18.95 -7.24
CA LYS A 164 -19.41 20.32 -6.81
C LYS A 164 -18.71 21.41 -7.63
N GLN A 165 -17.43 21.24 -7.97
CA GLN A 165 -16.71 22.20 -8.81
C GLN A 165 -17.19 22.21 -10.28
N THR A 166 -17.65 21.07 -10.79
CA THR A 166 -18.18 20.97 -12.17
C THR A 166 -19.58 21.57 -12.27
N GLU A 167 -20.41 21.42 -11.23
CA GLU A 167 -21.73 22.03 -11.14
C GLU A 167 -21.65 23.56 -10.92
N GLU A 168 -20.77 24.05 -10.04
CA GLU A 168 -20.53 25.49 -9.85
C GLU A 168 -20.00 26.17 -11.12
N ARG A 169 -19.10 25.51 -11.87
CA ARG A 169 -18.61 26.04 -13.15
C ARG A 169 -19.70 26.13 -14.22
N ARG A 170 -20.60 25.14 -14.28
CA ARG A 170 -21.75 25.17 -15.20
C ARG A 170 -22.76 26.25 -14.83
N PHE A 171 -23.06 26.42 -13.55
CA PHE A 171 -23.98 27.45 -13.08
C PHE A 171 -23.43 28.85 -13.39
N ASN A 172 -22.16 29.13 -13.06
CA ASN A 172 -21.53 30.42 -13.32
C ASN A 172 -21.37 30.75 -14.81
N GLN A 173 -21.23 29.75 -15.68
CA GLN A 173 -21.17 29.96 -17.13
C GLN A 173 -22.57 30.26 -17.71
N MET A 174 -23.63 29.67 -17.16
CA MET A 174 -25.01 29.90 -17.58
C MET A 174 -25.51 31.30 -17.16
N THR A 175 -25.19 31.74 -15.94
CA THR A 175 -25.55 33.10 -15.46
C THR A 175 -24.88 34.21 -16.28
N ARG A 176 -23.70 33.97 -16.85
CA ARG A 176 -22.99 34.93 -17.72
C ARG A 176 -23.55 35.08 -19.13
N LEU A 177 -24.36 34.12 -19.60
CA LEU A 177 -24.97 34.15 -20.93
C LEU A 177 -26.42 34.68 -20.90
N THR A 178 -26.94 34.98 -19.72
CA THR A 178 -28.35 35.39 -19.52
C THR A 178 -28.49 36.85 -19.05
N LEU A 179 -27.41 37.63 -19.12
CA LEU A 179 -27.33 39.09 -18.94
C LEU A 179 -26.75 39.72 -20.21
#